data_AF-F4LQI2-F1
#
_entry.id   AF-F4LQI2-F1
#
_cell.length_a   1.000
_cell.length_b   1.000
_cell.length_c   1.000
_cell.angle_alpha   90.00
_cell.angle_beta   90.00
_cell.angle_gamma   90.00
#
_symmetry.space_group_name_H-M   'P 1'
#
loop_
_entity.id
_entity.type
_entity.pdbx_description
1 polymer ?
#
loop_
_entity_poly.entity_id
_entity_poly.type
_entity_poly.pdbx_seq_one_letter_code
_entity_poly.pdbx_strand_id
1 'polypeptide(L)'
;MNTSETDEFAVFFERRVMDGFSRAGYPCAELFRPGSIVAFGVSGGADSMALLCASVRIRESLYSASCTPGENDTASARFRVITVDHNIRPPEESGGDAAFVRNFCETLPSTDCRVAVFERGAVERLARERRRGLEEAARSLRYGIFESDARQTGAAVICLAHNRNDQLETLLLRFLQGSSAASGIPRCREPFVRPLLDIGRADILRYLEILAVPHRTDATNFDNRYLRNKCRNELVPVLNSLVPGWDTAVLSGAEKAAEDAVFIDAAADSCSWRSDGDSLCMDARTFRLQAAAIKRRLIYRAFDVLETETRIPYAFVRRICRAGGGEHRFSVSAGGITVDSDGVVLCLRKTEKDRTAEEIGFYAVITAAGAYEFPFGTVAVSKETPPPEESAAYSGGRSVFVELPVVVRSAAPADCAYTGGGIRKSVSKICAEAGVPAAQRGNVPVIESYGARSVIPWTAGGGFVFHCEKSFSPSGEKNTFRIEIISEN
;
A
#
# COMPACT_ATOMS: atom_id res chain seq x y z
N MET A 1 1.37 -18.64 36.67
CA MET A 1 0.37 -17.57 36.86
C MET A 1 -0.78 -18.15 37.66
N ASN A 2 -1.34 -17.38 38.59
CA ASN A 2 -2.49 -17.80 39.38
C ASN A 2 -3.74 -17.80 38.48
N THR A 3 -4.66 -18.77 38.61
CA THR A 3 -5.85 -18.90 37.74
C THR A 3 -6.74 -17.64 37.72
N SER A 4 -6.73 -16.86 38.80
CA SER A 4 -7.40 -15.56 38.87
C SER A 4 -6.81 -14.50 37.92
N GLU A 5 -5.49 -14.46 37.78
CA GLU A 5 -4.80 -13.45 36.95
C GLU A 5 -4.95 -13.73 35.45
N THR A 6 -5.06 -15.02 35.08
CA THR A 6 -5.26 -15.44 33.70
C THR A 6 -6.66 -15.07 33.20
N ASP A 7 -7.68 -15.28 34.04
CA ASP A 7 -9.07 -14.93 33.71
C ASP A 7 -9.25 -13.40 33.63
N GLU A 8 -8.62 -12.64 34.53
CA GLU A 8 -8.65 -11.17 34.48
C GLU A 8 -8.07 -10.60 33.17
N PHE A 9 -6.94 -11.15 32.70
CA PHE A 9 -6.35 -10.70 31.43
C PHE A 9 -7.25 -11.04 30.23
N ALA A 10 -7.86 -12.23 30.22
CA ALA A 10 -8.77 -12.63 29.15
C ALA A 10 -9.98 -11.68 29.05
N VAL A 11 -10.61 -11.37 30.19
CA VAL A 11 -11.73 -10.40 30.26
C VAL A 11 -11.27 -8.99 29.86
N PHE A 12 -10.06 -8.58 30.27
CA PHE A 12 -9.48 -7.31 29.84
C PHE A 12 -9.28 -7.24 28.33
N PHE A 13 -8.75 -8.31 27.72
CA PHE A 13 -8.58 -8.41 26.27
C PHE A 13 -9.92 -8.32 25.54
N GLU A 14 -10.93 -9.07 25.99
CA GLU A 14 -12.29 -9.06 25.44
C GLU A 14 -12.92 -7.66 25.50
N ARG A 15 -12.77 -6.93 26.61
CA ARG A 15 -13.23 -5.53 26.73
C ARG A 15 -12.55 -4.64 25.69
N ARG A 16 -11.25 -4.79 25.45
CA ARG A 16 -10.54 -4.00 24.41
C ARG A 16 -11.05 -4.32 23.00
N VAL A 17 -11.43 -5.58 22.74
CA VAL A 17 -12.08 -5.97 21.48
C VAL A 17 -13.45 -5.31 21.35
N MET A 18 -14.27 -5.30 22.41
CA MET A 18 -15.56 -4.59 22.43
C MET A 18 -15.40 -3.09 22.17
N ASP A 19 -14.41 -2.45 22.79
CA ASP A 19 -14.09 -1.04 22.55
C ASP A 19 -13.70 -0.80 21.08
N GLY A 20 -12.93 -1.73 20.49
CA GLY A 20 -12.55 -1.69 19.08
C GLY A 20 -13.74 -1.75 18.13
N PHE A 21 -14.74 -2.58 18.45
CA PHE A 21 -16.02 -2.65 17.74
C PHE A 21 -16.84 -1.36 17.89
N SER A 22 -16.97 -0.84 19.12
CA SER A 22 -17.68 0.42 19.38
C SER A 22 -17.04 1.61 18.66
N ARG A 23 -15.71 1.73 18.68
CA ARG A 23 -14.97 2.76 17.92
C ARG A 23 -15.14 2.63 16.41
N ALA A 24 -15.49 1.45 15.92
CA ALA A 24 -15.78 1.23 14.50
C ALA A 24 -17.23 1.59 14.13
N GLY A 25 -18.07 2.00 15.09
CA GLY A 25 -19.48 2.27 14.90
C GLY A 25 -20.40 1.04 15.05
N TYR A 26 -19.88 -0.08 15.55
CA TYR A 26 -20.64 -1.33 15.68
C TYR A 26 -20.53 -1.90 17.10
N PRO A 27 -21.16 -1.28 18.11
CA PRO A 27 -21.10 -1.78 19.49
C PRO A 27 -21.62 -3.23 19.56
N CYS A 28 -20.90 -4.11 20.27
CA CYS A 28 -21.20 -5.55 20.30
C CYS A 28 -22.64 -5.87 20.77
N ALA A 29 -23.21 -5.07 21.67
CA ALA A 29 -24.58 -5.25 22.14
C ALA A 29 -25.64 -5.12 21.01
N GLU A 30 -25.35 -4.31 19.99
CA GLU A 30 -26.20 -4.15 18.81
C GLU A 30 -25.77 -5.08 17.68
N LEU A 31 -24.47 -5.27 17.51
CA LEU A 31 -23.92 -6.09 16.43
C LEU A 31 -24.20 -7.59 16.64
N PHE A 32 -24.18 -8.06 17.89
CA PHE A 32 -24.33 -9.48 18.25
C PHE A 32 -25.74 -9.85 18.72
N ARG A 33 -26.74 -9.02 18.38
CA ARG A 33 -28.15 -9.27 18.69
C ARG A 33 -28.69 -10.55 18.05
N PRO A 34 -29.67 -11.24 18.67
CA PRO A 34 -30.28 -12.44 18.12
C PRO A 34 -30.79 -12.21 16.69
N GLY A 35 -30.55 -13.19 15.81
CA GLY A 35 -30.94 -13.12 14.39
C GLY A 35 -30.01 -12.30 13.49
N SER A 36 -29.01 -11.60 14.04
CA SER A 36 -27.97 -10.97 13.22
C SER A 36 -26.93 -11.99 12.73
N ILE A 37 -26.28 -11.66 11.61
CA ILE A 37 -25.18 -12.44 11.04
C ILE A 37 -23.96 -11.53 10.96
N VAL A 38 -22.84 -11.99 11.52
CA VAL A 38 -21.56 -11.27 11.48
C VAL A 38 -20.52 -12.15 10.80
N ALA A 39 -19.88 -11.63 9.75
CA ALA A 39 -18.87 -12.39 9.02
C ALA A 39 -17.46 -12.15 9.58
N PHE A 40 -16.61 -13.17 9.55
CA PHE A 40 -15.21 -13.10 10.01
C PHE A 40 -14.28 -13.70 8.94
N GLY A 41 -13.30 -12.93 8.49
CA GLY A 41 -12.22 -13.45 7.64
C GLY A 41 -11.15 -14.12 8.51
N VAL A 42 -11.03 -15.44 8.44
CA VAL A 42 -10.14 -16.22 9.32
C VAL A 42 -9.12 -17.00 8.51
N SER A 43 -7.83 -16.72 8.74
CA SER A 43 -6.73 -17.40 8.05
C SER A 43 -6.17 -18.59 8.83
N GLY A 44 -6.58 -18.78 10.08
CA GLY A 44 -6.00 -19.77 10.99
C GLY A 44 -4.75 -19.27 11.73
N GLY A 45 -4.27 -18.06 11.41
CA GLY A 45 -3.20 -17.39 12.14
C GLY A 45 -3.69 -16.76 13.45
N ALA A 46 -2.74 -16.52 14.36
CA ALA A 46 -2.99 -16.01 15.72
C ALA A 46 -4.01 -14.86 15.79
N ASP A 47 -3.79 -13.79 15.03
CA ASP A 47 -4.65 -12.59 15.08
C ASP A 47 -6.12 -12.92 14.75
N SER A 48 -6.34 -13.72 13.70
CA SER A 48 -7.68 -14.08 13.25
C SER A 48 -8.39 -15.05 14.20
N MET A 49 -7.64 -15.99 14.79
CA MET A 49 -8.18 -16.90 15.80
C MET A 49 -8.56 -16.15 17.08
N ALA A 50 -7.73 -15.21 17.52
CA ALA A 50 -8.00 -14.40 18.70
C ALA A 50 -9.24 -13.53 18.53
N LEU A 51 -9.41 -12.90 17.36
CA LEU A 51 -10.60 -12.12 17.05
C LEU A 51 -11.87 -12.98 17.11
N LEU A 52 -11.86 -14.15 16.47
CA LEU A 52 -13.01 -15.06 16.46
C LEU A 52 -13.35 -15.53 17.88
N CYS A 53 -12.35 -16.00 18.64
CA CYS A 53 -12.55 -16.52 19.99
C CYS A 53 -13.06 -15.45 20.95
N ALA A 54 -12.45 -14.26 20.94
CA ALA A 54 -12.94 -13.13 21.73
C ALA A 54 -14.38 -12.77 21.37
N SER A 55 -14.72 -12.73 20.08
CA SER A 55 -16.10 -12.42 19.65
C SER A 55 -17.10 -13.47 20.14
N VAL A 56 -16.74 -14.75 20.14
CA VAL A 56 -17.62 -15.83 20.65
C VAL A 56 -17.85 -15.67 22.14
N ARG A 57 -16.79 -15.45 22.92
CA ARG A 57 -16.89 -15.26 24.37
C ARG A 57 -17.63 -13.98 24.75
N ILE A 58 -17.43 -12.89 24.01
CA ILE A 58 -18.22 -11.66 24.16
C ILE A 58 -19.71 -11.92 23.91
N ARG A 59 -20.05 -12.62 22.82
CA ARG A 59 -21.45 -12.99 22.53
C ARG A 59 -22.04 -13.84 23.65
N GLU A 60 -21.33 -14.86 24.13
CA GLU A 60 -21.78 -15.70 25.25
C GLU A 60 -21.95 -14.88 26.53
N SER A 61 -21.02 -13.99 26.87
CA SER A 61 -21.14 -13.12 28.05
C SER A 61 -22.32 -12.15 27.96
N LEU A 62 -22.71 -11.70 26.77
CA LEU A 62 -23.84 -10.78 26.59
C LEU A 62 -25.20 -11.47 26.75
N TYR A 63 -25.32 -12.76 26.38
CA TYR A 63 -26.61 -13.47 26.32
C TYR A 63 -26.72 -14.65 27.30
N SER A 64 -25.68 -14.96 28.07
CA SER A 64 -25.69 -16.00 29.13
C SER A 64 -26.64 -15.71 30.30
N ALA A 65 -27.07 -14.46 30.50
CA ALA A 65 -28.03 -14.08 31.55
C ALA A 65 -29.51 -14.30 31.15
N SER A 66 -29.80 -14.68 29.90
CA SER A 66 -31.16 -14.66 29.34
C SER A 66 -31.70 -16.02 28.90
N CYS A 67 -30.96 -17.11 29.12
CA CYS A 67 -31.32 -18.43 28.58
C CYS A 67 -31.53 -19.50 29.66
N THR A 68 -32.72 -20.09 29.68
CA THR A 68 -33.00 -21.40 30.29
C THR A 68 -32.33 -22.51 29.47
N PRO A 69 -31.70 -23.53 30.09
CA PRO A 69 -31.11 -24.65 29.35
C PRO A 69 -32.20 -25.40 28.56
N GLY A 70 -32.10 -25.44 27.23
CA GLY A 70 -32.97 -26.24 26.36
C GLY A 70 -33.79 -25.47 25.33
N GLU A 71 -33.85 -24.14 25.37
CA GLU A 71 -34.50 -23.33 24.33
C GLU A 71 -33.48 -22.81 23.30
N ASN A 72 -33.23 -23.66 22.31
CA ASN A 72 -32.70 -23.47 20.96
C ASN A 72 -31.78 -22.27 20.62
N ASP A 73 -30.67 -22.65 19.96
CA ASP A 73 -29.63 -21.97 19.14
C ASP A 73 -30.02 -20.71 18.31
N THR A 74 -31.28 -20.28 18.36
CA THR A 74 -31.85 -19.08 17.71
C THR A 74 -31.72 -17.79 18.53
N ALA A 75 -31.25 -17.88 19.79
CA ALA A 75 -31.23 -16.76 20.74
C ALA A 75 -29.94 -15.89 20.70
N SER A 76 -29.02 -16.09 19.75
CA SER A 76 -27.80 -15.28 19.65
C SER A 76 -27.43 -14.93 18.19
N ALA A 77 -26.49 -14.02 18.00
CA ALA A 77 -25.94 -13.74 16.67
C ALA A 77 -25.21 -14.94 16.08
N ARG A 78 -25.44 -15.18 14.79
CA ARG A 78 -24.74 -16.22 14.02
C ARG A 78 -23.43 -15.67 13.48
N PHE A 79 -22.34 -16.40 13.69
CA PHE A 79 -21.05 -16.04 13.12
C PHE A 79 -20.78 -16.82 11.85
N ARG A 80 -20.45 -16.11 10.78
CA ARG A 80 -20.12 -16.66 9.46
C ARG A 80 -18.62 -16.52 9.23
N VAL A 81 -17.87 -17.58 9.45
CA VAL A 81 -16.43 -17.62 9.19
C VAL A 81 -16.18 -17.90 7.72
N ILE A 82 -15.29 -17.12 7.12
CA ILE A 82 -14.82 -17.31 5.75
C ILE A 82 -13.31 -17.47 5.79
N THR A 83 -12.84 -18.66 5.42
CA THR A 83 -11.41 -18.93 5.21
C THR A 83 -11.14 -19.13 3.73
N VAL A 84 -9.97 -18.67 3.28
CA VAL A 84 -9.57 -18.72 1.87
C VAL A 84 -8.36 -19.62 1.72
N ASP A 85 -8.54 -20.70 0.97
CA ASP A 85 -7.44 -21.52 0.47
C ASP A 85 -6.91 -20.90 -0.83
N HIS A 86 -5.69 -20.38 -0.74
CA HIS A 86 -5.05 -19.69 -1.85
C HIS A 86 -4.55 -20.65 -2.94
N ASN A 87 -4.45 -21.97 -2.67
CA ASN A 87 -3.97 -22.99 -3.61
C ASN A 87 -2.58 -22.67 -4.21
N ILE A 88 -1.75 -21.91 -3.49
CA ILE A 88 -0.39 -21.51 -3.87
C ILE A 88 0.64 -22.55 -3.40
N ARG A 89 0.30 -23.35 -2.38
CA ARG A 89 1.15 -24.43 -1.83
C ARG A 89 0.63 -25.81 -2.25
N PRO A 90 1.46 -26.86 -2.18
CA PRO A 90 1.01 -28.24 -2.43
C PRO A 90 -0.23 -28.58 -1.57
N PRO A 91 -1.15 -29.43 -2.06
CA PRO A 91 -2.42 -29.72 -1.39
C PRO A 91 -2.27 -30.22 0.05
N GLU A 92 -1.16 -30.91 0.35
CA GLU A 92 -0.83 -31.44 1.67
C GLU A 92 -0.58 -30.35 2.72
N GLU A 93 -0.10 -29.17 2.32
CA GLU A 93 0.17 -28.03 3.22
C GLU A 93 -0.97 -26.99 3.22
N SER A 94 -1.50 -26.63 2.03
CA SER A 94 -2.54 -25.60 1.88
C SER A 94 -3.91 -26.04 2.39
N GLY A 95 -4.29 -27.31 2.12
CA GLY A 95 -5.56 -27.87 2.57
C GLY A 95 -5.64 -28.01 4.09
N GLY A 96 -4.48 -28.09 4.76
CA GLY A 96 -4.40 -28.17 6.20
C GLY A 96 -4.91 -26.92 6.91
N ASP A 97 -4.61 -25.71 6.41
CA ASP A 97 -4.95 -24.45 7.10
C ASP A 97 -6.47 -24.21 7.07
N ALA A 98 -7.09 -24.40 5.90
CA ALA A 98 -8.52 -24.25 5.74
C ALA A 98 -9.31 -25.34 6.50
N ALA A 99 -8.82 -26.59 6.49
CA ALA A 99 -9.40 -27.67 7.29
C ALA A 99 -9.27 -27.41 8.79
N PHE A 100 -8.13 -26.88 9.25
CA PHE A 100 -7.92 -26.49 10.63
C PHE A 100 -8.94 -25.45 11.10
N VAL A 101 -9.16 -24.39 10.31
CA VAL A 101 -10.17 -23.36 10.64
C VAL A 101 -11.57 -23.96 10.64
N ARG A 102 -11.93 -24.79 9.66
CA ARG A 102 -13.23 -25.45 9.60
C ARG A 102 -13.48 -26.31 10.85
N ASN A 103 -12.55 -27.20 11.18
CA ASN A 103 -12.66 -28.09 12.32
C ASN A 103 -12.73 -27.29 13.64
N PHE A 104 -12.00 -26.18 13.75
CA PHE A 104 -12.11 -25.30 14.91
C PHE A 104 -13.50 -24.66 15.01
N CYS A 105 -14.06 -24.16 13.90
CA CYS A 105 -15.40 -23.57 13.89
C CYS A 105 -16.51 -24.56 14.26
N GLU A 106 -16.36 -25.84 13.93
CA GLU A 106 -17.31 -26.91 14.34
C GLU A 106 -17.40 -27.08 15.87
N THR A 107 -16.36 -26.68 16.60
CA THR A 107 -16.36 -26.71 18.08
C THR A 107 -17.01 -25.48 18.71
N LEU A 108 -17.34 -24.45 17.92
CA LEU A 108 -17.87 -23.18 18.40
C LEU A 108 -19.39 -23.12 18.25
N PRO A 109 -20.14 -22.64 19.25
CA PRO A 109 -21.59 -22.51 19.14
C PRO A 109 -21.98 -21.47 18.09
N SER A 110 -23.13 -21.67 17.44
CA SER A 110 -23.75 -20.76 16.48
C SER A 110 -22.74 -20.13 15.47
N THR A 111 -21.78 -20.94 15.01
CA THR A 111 -20.70 -20.55 14.10
C THR A 111 -20.69 -21.48 12.90
N ASP A 112 -20.71 -20.92 11.70
CA ASP A 112 -20.67 -21.64 10.44
C ASP A 112 -19.43 -21.21 9.64
N CYS A 113 -18.83 -22.13 8.89
CA CYS A 113 -17.56 -21.89 8.21
C CYS A 113 -17.62 -22.24 6.71
N ARG A 114 -17.45 -21.22 5.87
CA ARG A 114 -17.22 -21.38 4.43
C ARG A 114 -15.73 -21.43 4.12
N VAL A 115 -15.31 -22.51 3.49
CA VAL A 115 -13.99 -22.58 2.85
C VAL A 115 -14.14 -22.16 1.40
N ALA A 116 -13.56 -21.02 1.03
CA ALA A 116 -13.49 -20.56 -0.33
C ALA A 116 -12.13 -20.95 -0.93
N VAL A 117 -12.14 -21.52 -2.13
CA VAL A 117 -10.92 -21.95 -2.82
C VAL A 117 -10.72 -21.06 -4.03
N PHE A 118 -9.52 -20.51 -4.19
CA PHE A 118 -9.18 -19.83 -5.44
C PHE A 118 -9.01 -20.83 -6.56
N GLU A 119 -9.53 -20.50 -7.75
CA GLU A 119 -9.14 -21.21 -8.97
C GLU A 119 -7.61 -21.13 -9.11
N ARG A 120 -6.99 -22.26 -9.44
CA ARG A 120 -5.54 -22.32 -9.66
C ARG A 120 -5.17 -21.32 -10.78
N GLY A 121 -4.19 -20.45 -10.52
CA GLY A 121 -3.77 -19.43 -11.48
C GLY A 121 -4.60 -18.14 -11.48
N ALA A 122 -5.65 -18.03 -10.65
CA ALA A 122 -6.49 -16.83 -10.63
C ALA A 122 -5.75 -15.58 -10.13
N VAL A 123 -4.84 -15.73 -9.17
CA VAL A 123 -4.03 -14.63 -8.64
C VAL A 123 -3.08 -14.11 -9.71
N GLU A 124 -2.39 -15.01 -10.39
CA GLU A 124 -1.44 -14.72 -11.47
C GLU A 124 -2.14 -14.09 -12.68
N ARG A 125 -3.31 -14.65 -13.04
CA ARG A 125 -4.16 -14.11 -14.11
C ARG A 125 -4.59 -12.68 -13.79
N LEU A 126 -5.14 -12.44 -12.60
CA LEU A 126 -5.58 -11.11 -12.19
C LEU A 126 -4.43 -10.11 -12.05
N ALA A 127 -3.28 -10.56 -11.53
CA ALA A 127 -2.07 -9.73 -11.43
C ALA A 127 -1.61 -9.26 -12.82
N ARG A 128 -1.60 -10.17 -13.80
CA ARG A 128 -1.25 -9.85 -15.20
C ARG A 128 -2.28 -8.93 -15.86
N GLU A 129 -3.58 -9.23 -15.71
CA GLU A 129 -4.68 -8.43 -16.27
C GLU A 129 -4.68 -7.00 -15.73
N ARG A 130 -4.48 -6.83 -14.42
CA ARG A 130 -4.49 -5.52 -13.77
C ARG A 130 -3.13 -4.82 -13.74
N ARG A 131 -2.07 -5.45 -14.28
CA ARG A 131 -0.68 -4.97 -14.17
C ARG A 131 -0.29 -4.62 -12.72
N ARG A 132 -0.75 -5.41 -11.75
CA ARG A 132 -0.51 -5.22 -10.30
C ARG A 132 0.29 -6.38 -9.74
N GLY A 133 0.94 -6.15 -8.59
CA GLY A 133 1.65 -7.21 -7.88
C GLY A 133 0.73 -8.35 -7.43
N LEU A 134 1.28 -9.56 -7.30
CA LEU A 134 0.54 -10.76 -6.88
C LEU A 134 -0.17 -10.59 -5.53
N GLU A 135 0.42 -9.87 -4.57
CA GLU A 135 -0.19 -9.63 -3.25
C GLU A 135 -1.46 -8.79 -3.33
N GLU A 136 -1.46 -7.74 -4.15
CA GLU A 136 -2.61 -6.86 -4.36
C GLU A 136 -3.73 -7.58 -5.13
N ALA A 137 -3.36 -8.44 -6.09
CA ALA A 137 -4.31 -9.30 -6.81
C ALA A 137 -4.95 -10.33 -5.87
N ALA A 138 -4.16 -11.03 -5.05
CA ALA A 138 -4.66 -11.99 -4.05
C ALA A 138 -5.57 -11.31 -3.02
N ARG A 139 -5.19 -10.11 -2.56
CA ARG A 139 -6.01 -9.30 -1.65
C ARG A 139 -7.33 -8.90 -2.32
N SER A 140 -7.30 -8.47 -3.58
CA SER A 140 -8.51 -8.09 -4.34
C SER A 140 -9.48 -9.27 -4.48
N LEU A 141 -8.99 -10.46 -4.84
CA LEU A 141 -9.81 -11.68 -4.93
C LEU A 141 -10.42 -12.05 -3.58
N ARG A 142 -9.61 -12.00 -2.51
CA ARG A 142 -10.05 -12.31 -1.15
C ARG A 142 -11.20 -11.41 -0.71
N TYR A 143 -11.07 -10.11 -0.96
CA TYR A 143 -12.10 -9.12 -0.60
C TYR A 143 -13.39 -9.34 -1.41
N GLY A 144 -13.28 -9.64 -2.70
CA GLY A 144 -14.45 -9.95 -3.54
C GLY A 144 -15.23 -11.17 -3.06
N ILE A 145 -14.54 -12.22 -2.60
CA ILE A 145 -15.20 -13.40 -1.99
C ILE A 145 -15.91 -13.02 -0.70
N PHE A 146 -15.26 -12.26 0.17
CA PHE A 146 -15.86 -11.84 1.43
C PHE A 146 -17.13 -11.01 1.21
N GLU A 147 -17.08 -10.05 0.29
CA GLU A 147 -18.24 -9.22 -0.05
C GLU A 147 -19.37 -10.01 -0.70
N SER A 148 -19.04 -10.98 -1.56
CA SER A 148 -20.05 -11.84 -2.18
C SER A 148 -20.73 -12.75 -1.16
N ASP A 149 -19.98 -13.35 -0.23
CA ASP A 149 -20.56 -14.20 0.81
C ASP A 149 -21.41 -13.38 1.78
N ALA A 150 -20.89 -12.23 2.25
CA ALA A 150 -21.63 -11.34 3.14
C ALA A 150 -22.97 -10.89 2.53
N ARG A 151 -22.99 -10.57 1.23
CA ARG A 151 -24.24 -10.23 0.50
C ARG A 151 -25.20 -11.42 0.40
N GLN A 152 -24.69 -12.62 0.13
CA GLN A 152 -25.52 -13.83 0.03
C GLN A 152 -26.13 -14.24 1.38
N THR A 153 -25.37 -14.08 2.47
CA THR A 153 -25.83 -14.48 3.81
C THR A 153 -26.56 -13.37 4.54
N GLY A 154 -26.53 -12.12 4.05
CA GLY A 154 -27.07 -10.96 4.76
C GLY A 154 -26.25 -10.59 6.00
N ALA A 155 -24.93 -10.80 5.97
CA ALA A 155 -24.06 -10.42 7.08
C ALA A 155 -23.97 -8.89 7.19
N ALA A 156 -24.12 -8.36 8.40
CA ALA A 156 -24.10 -6.93 8.66
C ALA A 156 -22.73 -6.30 8.37
N VAL A 157 -21.66 -7.00 8.77
CA VAL A 157 -20.27 -6.56 8.59
C VAL A 157 -19.32 -7.75 8.38
N ILE A 158 -18.12 -7.46 7.91
CA ILE A 158 -17.02 -8.40 7.72
C ILE A 158 -15.85 -7.99 8.62
N CYS A 159 -15.59 -8.78 9.66
CA CYS A 159 -14.53 -8.54 10.63
C CYS A 159 -13.19 -9.10 10.14
N LEU A 160 -12.13 -8.28 10.22
CA LEU A 160 -10.76 -8.65 9.86
C LEU A 160 -9.79 -8.34 11.00
N ALA A 161 -8.87 -9.25 11.26
CA ALA A 161 -7.96 -9.19 12.41
C ALA A 161 -6.68 -8.37 12.19
N HIS A 162 -6.78 -7.20 11.55
CA HIS A 162 -5.64 -6.29 11.49
C HIS A 162 -5.39 -5.69 12.88
N ASN A 163 -4.15 -5.73 13.35
CA ASN A 163 -3.77 -5.35 14.71
C ASN A 163 -2.95 -4.05 14.75
N ARG A 164 -2.53 -3.62 15.96
CA ARG A 164 -1.72 -2.42 16.17
C ARG A 164 -0.37 -2.47 15.46
N ASN A 165 0.25 -3.64 15.36
CA ASN A 165 1.52 -3.82 14.66
C ASN A 165 1.34 -3.64 13.14
N ASP A 166 0.27 -4.16 12.56
CA ASP A 166 -0.07 -3.93 11.15
C ASP A 166 -0.28 -2.44 10.85
N GLN A 167 -0.88 -1.72 11.81
CA GLN A 167 -1.07 -0.28 11.70
C GLN A 167 0.26 0.46 11.64
N LEU A 168 1.17 0.15 12.57
CA LEU A 168 2.51 0.74 12.60
C LEU A 168 3.29 0.47 11.32
N GLU A 169 3.30 -0.78 10.85
CA GLU A 169 3.94 -1.15 9.58
C GLU A 169 3.37 -0.35 8.42
N THR A 170 2.04 -0.23 8.33
CA THR A 170 1.37 0.51 7.27
C THR A 170 1.73 1.99 7.31
N LEU A 171 1.73 2.60 8.50
CA LEU A 171 2.08 4.01 8.69
C LEU A 171 3.54 4.29 8.30
N LEU A 172 4.48 3.45 8.76
CA LEU A 172 5.89 3.58 8.40
C LEU A 172 6.11 3.45 6.90
N LEU A 173 5.54 2.42 6.27
CA LEU A 173 5.71 2.20 4.83
C LEU A 173 5.11 3.36 4.02
N ARG A 174 3.92 3.85 4.39
CA ARG A 174 3.30 4.99 3.71
C ARG A 174 4.11 6.27 3.87
N PHE A 175 4.64 6.50 5.06
CA PHE A 175 5.52 7.64 5.33
C PHE A 175 6.80 7.57 4.49
N LEU A 176 7.50 6.43 4.49
CA LEU A 176 8.72 6.21 3.70
C LEU A 176 8.47 6.30 2.18
N GLN A 177 7.26 5.97 1.72
CA GLN A 177 6.83 6.10 0.32
C GLN A 177 6.36 7.52 -0.05
N GLY A 178 6.46 8.49 0.86
CA GLY A 178 6.03 9.87 0.65
C GLY A 178 4.52 10.02 0.46
N SER A 179 3.73 9.06 0.93
CA SER A 179 2.27 9.18 1.03
C SER A 179 1.90 9.95 2.30
N SER A 180 0.65 10.41 2.41
CA SER A 180 0.20 11.08 3.64
C SER A 180 0.22 10.11 4.82
N ALA A 181 1.02 10.43 5.84
CA ALA A 181 1.13 9.67 7.09
C ALA A 181 -0.18 9.57 7.88
N ALA A 182 -1.22 10.34 7.52
CA ALA A 182 -2.54 10.33 8.15
C ALA A 182 -3.37 9.08 7.82
N SER A 183 -3.08 8.42 6.70
CA SER A 183 -3.86 7.28 6.25
C SER A 183 -3.20 6.03 6.79
N GLY A 184 -3.60 5.55 7.97
CA GLY A 184 -3.30 4.18 8.38
C GLY A 184 -4.20 3.15 7.67
N ILE A 185 -4.33 1.99 8.26
CA ILE A 185 -5.43 1.06 8.00
C ILE A 185 -6.70 1.68 8.62
N PRO A 186 -7.76 1.91 7.85
CA PRO A 186 -9.01 2.44 8.39
C PRO A 186 -9.70 1.39 9.27
N ARG A 187 -10.23 1.81 10.42
CA ARG A 187 -10.94 0.94 11.36
C ARG A 187 -12.22 0.37 10.76
N CYS A 188 -12.98 1.22 10.08
CA CYS A 188 -14.12 0.85 9.27
C CYS A 188 -13.90 1.33 7.83
N ARG A 189 -14.15 0.43 6.88
CA ARG A 189 -14.37 0.75 5.47
C ARG A 189 -15.46 -0.21 5.04
N GLU A 190 -16.71 0.23 5.09
CA GLU A 190 -17.86 -0.64 4.90
C GLU A 190 -17.70 -1.55 3.66
N PRO A 191 -18.04 -2.85 3.78
CA PRO A 191 -18.57 -3.53 4.96
C PRO A 191 -17.51 -4.06 5.95
N PHE A 192 -16.23 -3.67 5.82
CA PHE A 192 -15.12 -4.23 6.60
C PHE A 192 -14.82 -3.50 7.92
N VAL A 193 -14.74 -4.25 9.02
CA VAL A 193 -14.48 -3.77 10.38
C VAL A 193 -13.20 -4.42 10.95
N ARG A 194 -12.36 -3.63 11.63
CA ARG A 194 -11.05 -4.07 12.17
C ARG A 194 -10.93 -3.73 13.66
N PRO A 195 -11.52 -4.54 14.56
CA PRO A 195 -11.60 -4.20 15.98
C PRO A 195 -10.25 -4.34 16.72
N LEU A 196 -9.29 -5.11 16.19
CA LEU A 196 -7.99 -5.33 16.85
C LEU A 196 -6.95 -4.21 16.63
N LEU A 197 -7.26 -3.13 15.89
CA LEU A 197 -6.27 -2.13 15.49
C LEU A 197 -5.54 -1.42 16.65
N ASP A 198 -6.10 -1.46 17.87
CA ASP A 198 -5.47 -0.86 19.06
C ASP A 198 -4.71 -1.89 19.91
N ILE A 199 -4.80 -3.18 19.57
CA ILE A 199 -4.27 -4.29 20.35
C ILE A 199 -2.97 -4.78 19.72
N GLY A 200 -1.92 -4.91 20.54
CA GLY A 200 -0.61 -5.38 20.11
C GLY A 200 -0.56 -6.89 19.92
N ARG A 201 0.34 -7.37 19.05
CA ARG A 201 0.50 -8.80 18.79
C ARG A 201 0.91 -9.60 20.04
N ALA A 202 1.64 -8.99 20.98
CA ALA A 202 2.00 -9.63 22.25
C ALA A 202 0.76 -9.96 23.10
N ASP A 203 -0.19 -9.04 23.20
CA ASP A 203 -1.45 -9.25 23.93
C ASP A 203 -2.30 -10.35 23.27
N ILE A 204 -2.32 -10.36 21.93
CA ILE A 204 -3.01 -11.40 21.13
C ILE A 204 -2.45 -12.79 21.44
N LEU A 205 -1.13 -12.95 21.41
CA LEU A 205 -0.49 -14.23 21.69
C LEU A 205 -0.73 -14.67 23.14
N ARG A 206 -0.61 -13.75 24.10
CA ARG A 206 -0.90 -14.03 25.51
C ARG A 206 -2.35 -14.46 25.73
N TYR A 207 -3.30 -13.83 25.05
CA TYR A 207 -4.71 -14.20 25.12
C TYR A 207 -4.97 -15.62 24.61
N LEU A 208 -4.39 -15.98 23.46
CA LEU A 208 -4.50 -17.34 22.91
C LEU A 208 -3.84 -18.38 23.80
N GLU A 209 -2.69 -18.06 24.39
CA GLU A 209 -1.97 -18.94 25.32
C GLU A 209 -2.81 -19.24 26.58
N ILE A 210 -3.40 -18.20 27.18
CA ILE A 210 -4.27 -18.33 28.36
C ILE A 210 -5.47 -19.24 28.08
N LEU A 211 -6.08 -19.11 26.90
CA LEU A 211 -7.24 -19.91 26.52
C LEU A 211 -6.89 -21.24 25.84
N ALA A 212 -5.59 -21.55 25.73
CA ALA A 212 -5.08 -22.72 25.00
C ALA A 212 -5.66 -22.85 23.57
N VAL A 213 -5.91 -21.72 22.90
CA VAL A 213 -6.49 -21.71 21.55
C VAL A 213 -5.39 -22.04 20.54
N PRO A 214 -5.55 -23.13 19.75
CA PRO A 214 -4.58 -23.48 18.74
C PRO A 214 -4.60 -22.44 17.62
N HIS A 215 -3.43 -22.20 17.03
CA HIS A 215 -3.29 -21.35 15.85
C HIS A 215 -2.07 -21.81 15.04
N ARG A 216 -2.07 -21.48 13.75
CA ARG A 216 -0.97 -21.80 12.85
C ARG A 216 -0.03 -20.62 12.67
N THR A 217 1.26 -20.92 12.50
CA THR A 217 2.28 -19.92 12.18
C THR A 217 2.68 -20.07 10.73
N ASP A 218 2.44 -19.03 9.92
CA ASP A 218 2.83 -19.04 8.52
C ASP A 218 4.34 -18.82 8.38
N ALA A 219 5.04 -19.78 7.78
CA ALA A 219 6.48 -19.73 7.53
C ALA A 219 6.90 -18.55 6.63
N THR A 220 5.99 -18.03 5.79
CA THR A 220 6.28 -16.86 4.94
C THR A 220 6.42 -15.56 5.73
N ASN A 221 6.04 -15.53 7.02
CA ASN A 221 6.30 -14.38 7.89
C ASN A 221 7.80 -14.11 8.09
N PHE A 222 8.64 -15.12 7.88
CA PHE A 222 10.11 -15.01 7.98
C PHE A 222 10.77 -14.66 6.64
N ASP A 223 9.99 -14.52 5.57
CA ASP A 223 10.50 -14.24 4.23
C ASP A 223 10.62 -12.74 3.95
N ASN A 224 11.85 -12.23 3.94
CA ASN A 224 12.15 -10.81 3.72
C ASN A 224 12.12 -10.39 2.24
N ARG A 225 11.58 -11.19 1.31
CA ARG A 225 11.38 -10.75 -0.09
C ARG A 225 10.43 -9.55 -0.19
N TYR A 226 9.44 -9.45 0.69
CA TYR A 226 8.44 -8.39 0.67
C TYR A 226 8.82 -7.22 1.59
N LEU A 227 8.57 -5.99 1.12
CA LEU A 227 8.90 -4.77 1.86
C LEU A 227 8.23 -4.71 3.25
N ARG A 228 7.01 -5.25 3.36
CA ARG A 228 6.31 -5.35 4.64
C ARG A 228 7.01 -6.27 5.63
N ASN A 229 7.49 -7.43 5.17
CA ASN A 229 8.24 -8.36 6.01
C ASN A 229 9.59 -7.76 6.41
N LYS A 230 10.30 -7.05 5.51
CA LYS A 230 11.50 -6.28 5.88
C LYS A 230 11.22 -5.23 6.95
N CYS A 231 10.12 -4.49 6.82
CA CYS A 231 9.71 -3.51 7.82
C CYS A 231 9.52 -4.18 9.19
N ARG A 232 8.79 -5.30 9.23
CA ARG A 232 8.53 -6.07 10.46
C ARG A 232 9.78 -6.72 11.07
N ASN A 233 10.61 -7.36 10.25
CA ASN A 233 11.68 -8.24 10.72
C ASN A 233 13.02 -7.51 10.89
N GLU A 234 13.24 -6.39 10.20
CA GLU A 234 14.50 -5.65 10.23
C GLU A 234 14.34 -4.25 10.82
N LEU A 235 13.39 -3.45 10.32
CA LEU A 235 13.23 -2.05 10.75
C LEU A 235 12.63 -1.91 12.15
N VAL A 236 11.52 -2.59 12.42
CA VAL A 236 10.81 -2.51 13.72
C VAL A 236 11.72 -2.93 14.89
N PRO A 237 12.51 -4.02 14.83
CA PRO A 237 13.46 -4.36 15.89
C PRO A 237 14.51 -3.26 16.15
N VAL A 238 15.03 -2.65 15.09
CA VAL A 238 15.97 -1.53 15.20
C VAL A 238 15.30 -0.34 15.92
N LEU A 239 14.08 0.03 15.51
CA LEU A 239 13.33 1.12 16.17
C LEU A 239 13.03 0.82 17.63
N ASN A 240 12.63 -0.42 17.95
CA ASN A 240 12.40 -0.86 19.34
C ASN A 240 13.67 -0.72 20.20
N SER A 241 14.85 -0.96 19.63
CA SER A 241 16.13 -0.86 20.34
C SER A 241 16.63 0.58 20.48
N LEU A 242 16.44 1.43 19.46
CA LEU A 242 17.04 2.75 19.40
C LEU A 242 16.14 3.86 19.95
N VAL A 243 14.81 3.73 19.79
CA VAL A 243 13.86 4.80 20.07
C VAL A 243 12.68 4.25 20.89
N PRO A 244 12.83 4.10 22.21
CA PRO A 244 11.71 3.69 23.08
C PRO A 244 10.50 4.62 22.90
N GLY A 245 9.31 4.03 22.73
CA GLY A 245 8.06 4.78 22.55
C GLY A 245 7.80 5.32 21.13
N TRP A 246 8.63 4.97 20.14
CA TRP A 246 8.43 5.38 18.74
C TRP A 246 7.04 4.97 18.21
N ASP A 247 6.53 3.84 18.65
CA ASP A 247 5.24 3.28 18.25
C ASP A 247 4.07 4.19 18.69
N THR A 248 4.12 4.67 19.93
CA THR A 248 3.16 5.63 20.49
C THR A 248 3.27 6.98 19.80
N ALA A 249 4.49 7.43 19.49
CA ALA A 249 4.72 8.67 18.75
C ALA A 249 4.14 8.60 17.31
N VAL A 250 4.35 7.48 16.61
CA VAL A 250 3.81 7.27 15.25
C VAL A 250 2.29 7.21 15.27
N LEU A 251 1.68 6.49 16.22
CA LEU A 251 0.22 6.38 16.32
C LEU A 251 -0.44 7.71 16.67
N SER A 252 0.07 8.41 17.68
CA SER A 252 -0.46 9.74 18.06
C SER A 252 -0.24 10.79 16.98
N GLY A 253 0.86 10.71 16.23
CA GLY A 253 1.08 11.55 15.06
C GLY A 253 0.07 11.29 13.95
N ALA A 254 -0.23 10.01 13.68
CA ALA A 254 -1.24 9.63 12.70
C ALA A 254 -2.66 10.03 13.11
N GLU A 255 -3.00 9.93 14.40
CA GLU A 255 -4.29 10.35 14.96
C GLU A 255 -4.50 11.87 14.78
N LYS A 256 -3.55 12.70 15.20
CA LYS A 256 -3.59 14.16 14.99
C LYS A 256 -3.72 14.51 13.51
N ALA A 257 -2.95 13.83 12.65
CA ALA A 257 -3.01 14.07 11.21
C ALA A 257 -4.36 13.65 10.60
N ALA A 258 -5.04 12.66 11.18
CA ALA A 258 -6.38 12.26 10.77
C ALA A 258 -7.44 13.29 11.23
N GLU A 259 -7.33 13.84 12.44
CA GLU A 259 -8.18 14.93 12.92
C GLU A 259 -8.06 16.18 12.02
N ASP A 260 -6.82 16.59 11.71
CA ASP A 260 -6.56 17.69 10.77
C ASP A 260 -7.14 17.39 9.37
N ALA A 261 -7.06 16.12 8.93
CA ALA A 261 -7.59 15.71 7.64
C ALA A 261 -9.11 15.89 7.58
N VAL A 262 -9.86 15.60 8.66
CA VAL A 262 -11.32 15.80 8.72
C VAL A 262 -11.67 17.28 8.51
N PHE A 263 -10.96 18.19 9.17
CA PHE A 263 -11.18 19.62 8.97
C PHE A 263 -10.85 20.06 7.53
N ILE A 264 -9.73 19.60 6.98
CA ILE A 264 -9.34 19.89 5.59
C ILE A 264 -10.37 19.35 4.60
N ASP A 265 -10.90 18.15 4.86
CA ASP A 265 -11.90 17.50 4.04
C ASP A 265 -13.22 18.28 4.05
N ALA A 266 -13.72 18.69 5.23
CA ALA A 266 -14.91 19.53 5.36
C ALA A 266 -14.74 20.90 4.69
N ALA A 267 -13.56 21.51 4.82
CA ALA A 267 -13.25 22.77 4.12
C ALA A 267 -13.20 22.57 2.60
N ALA A 268 -12.69 21.44 2.12
CA ALA A 268 -12.72 21.11 0.69
C ALA A 268 -14.14 20.83 0.19
N ASP A 269 -15.03 20.23 0.99
CA ASP A 269 -16.44 19.99 0.64
C ASP A 269 -17.21 21.30 0.36
N SER A 270 -16.80 22.41 0.97
CA SER A 270 -17.37 23.73 0.69
C SER A 270 -17.02 24.28 -0.71
N CYS A 271 -16.09 23.65 -1.41
CA CYS A 271 -15.67 24.01 -2.76
C CYS A 271 -16.05 22.88 -3.74
N SER A 272 -17.05 23.12 -4.59
CA SER A 272 -17.52 22.08 -5.52
C SER A 272 -16.84 22.16 -6.89
N TRP A 273 -16.35 21.01 -7.35
CA TRP A 273 -16.10 20.78 -8.78
C TRP A 273 -17.44 20.63 -9.51
N ARG A 274 -17.55 21.24 -10.69
CA ARG A 274 -18.65 21.01 -11.62
C ARG A 274 -18.17 20.07 -12.71
N SER A 275 -18.91 19.00 -12.96
CA SER A 275 -18.64 18.11 -14.09
C SER A 275 -19.11 18.76 -15.38
N ASP A 276 -18.24 18.77 -16.39
CA ASP A 276 -18.55 19.22 -17.75
C ASP A 276 -17.96 18.19 -18.72
N GLY A 277 -18.79 17.22 -19.14
CA GLY A 277 -18.33 16.04 -19.88
C GLY A 277 -17.27 15.25 -19.12
N ASP A 278 -16.12 15.02 -19.75
CA ASP A 278 -14.95 14.33 -19.18
C ASP A 278 -14.02 15.25 -18.37
N SER A 279 -14.50 16.44 -17.99
CA SER A 279 -13.74 17.44 -17.25
C SER A 279 -14.41 17.86 -15.93
N LEU A 280 -13.59 18.27 -14.98
CA LEU A 280 -13.99 18.85 -13.71
C LEU A 280 -13.53 20.30 -13.67
N CYS A 281 -14.47 21.24 -13.59
CA CYS A 281 -14.19 22.67 -13.61
C CYS A 281 -14.68 23.37 -12.34
N MET A 282 -13.95 24.39 -11.90
CA MET A 282 -14.37 25.29 -10.82
C MET A 282 -13.94 26.73 -11.09
N ASP A 283 -14.55 27.67 -10.37
CA ASP A 283 -14.12 29.06 -10.38
C ASP A 283 -12.67 29.18 -9.85
N ALA A 284 -11.78 29.75 -10.67
CA ALA A 284 -10.36 29.86 -10.36
C ALA A 284 -10.12 30.76 -9.15
N ARG A 285 -10.96 31.79 -8.94
CA ARG A 285 -10.88 32.66 -7.75
C ARG A 285 -11.20 31.87 -6.48
N THR A 286 -12.21 31.00 -6.51
CA THR A 286 -12.59 30.12 -5.40
C THR A 286 -11.44 29.21 -5.04
N PHE A 287 -10.79 28.55 -6.02
CA PHE A 287 -9.59 27.75 -5.78
C PHE A 287 -8.44 28.60 -5.21
N ARG A 288 -8.18 29.77 -5.78
CA ARG A 288 -7.09 30.68 -5.42
C ARG A 288 -7.16 31.16 -3.97
N LEU A 289 -8.37 31.46 -3.47
CA LEU A 289 -8.58 31.95 -2.11
C LEU A 289 -8.38 30.88 -1.03
N GLN A 290 -8.30 29.60 -1.41
CA GLN A 290 -8.08 28.52 -0.44
C GLN A 290 -6.63 28.44 0.06
N ALA A 291 -6.47 27.93 1.28
CA ALA A 291 -5.18 27.57 1.85
C ALA A 291 -4.53 26.40 1.07
N ALA A 292 -3.20 26.29 1.14
CA ALA A 292 -2.44 25.29 0.37
C ALA A 292 -2.87 23.84 0.65
N ALA A 293 -3.25 23.52 1.90
CA ALA A 293 -3.74 22.20 2.27
C ALA A 293 -5.08 21.86 1.60
N ILE A 294 -6.00 22.82 1.53
CA ILE A 294 -7.31 22.67 0.89
C ILE A 294 -7.16 22.56 -0.62
N LYS A 295 -6.34 23.43 -1.25
CA LYS A 295 -6.00 23.34 -2.69
C LYS A 295 -5.51 21.95 -3.06
N ARG A 296 -4.55 21.41 -2.28
CA ARG A 296 -4.01 20.06 -2.49
C ARG A 296 -5.09 18.99 -2.35
N ARG A 297 -5.98 19.11 -1.35
CA ARG A 297 -7.10 18.16 -1.17
C ARG A 297 -8.08 18.20 -2.35
N LEU A 298 -8.43 19.38 -2.84
CA LEU A 298 -9.32 19.55 -3.99
C LEU A 298 -8.77 18.88 -5.25
N ILE A 299 -7.47 19.03 -5.50
CA ILE A 299 -6.79 18.40 -6.64
C ILE A 299 -6.77 16.88 -6.51
N TYR A 300 -6.41 16.33 -5.34
CA TYR A 300 -6.42 14.87 -5.15
C TYR A 300 -7.82 14.28 -5.30
N ARG A 301 -8.87 14.92 -4.76
CA ARG A 301 -10.25 14.46 -4.96
C ARG A 301 -10.68 14.51 -6.43
N ALA A 302 -10.24 15.53 -7.17
CA ALA A 302 -10.49 15.58 -8.62
C ALA A 302 -9.79 14.44 -9.36
N PHE A 303 -8.58 14.06 -8.96
CA PHE A 303 -7.87 12.91 -9.53
C PHE A 303 -8.55 11.57 -9.22
N ASP A 304 -9.15 11.44 -8.03
CA ASP A 304 -9.94 10.26 -7.67
C ASP A 304 -11.20 10.15 -8.53
N VAL A 305 -11.92 11.27 -8.75
CA VAL A 305 -13.10 11.32 -9.62
C VAL A 305 -12.74 11.07 -11.09
N LEU A 306 -11.59 11.58 -11.54
CA LEU A 306 -11.04 11.31 -12.87
C LEU A 306 -10.35 9.94 -12.96
N GLU A 307 -10.46 9.06 -11.96
CA GLU A 307 -9.96 7.67 -12.00
C GLU A 307 -8.53 7.53 -12.54
N THR A 308 -7.61 8.30 -11.98
CA THR A 308 -6.22 8.32 -12.48
C THR A 308 -5.53 6.98 -12.29
N GLU A 309 -5.02 6.41 -13.39
CA GLU A 309 -4.38 5.09 -13.37
C GLU A 309 -2.91 5.15 -12.92
N THR A 310 -2.31 6.34 -12.98
CA THR A 310 -0.88 6.55 -12.70
C THR A 310 -0.66 7.44 -11.48
N ARG A 311 0.45 7.22 -10.77
CA ARG A 311 0.84 8.06 -9.65
C ARG A 311 1.24 9.44 -10.16
N ILE A 312 0.52 10.46 -9.72
CA ILE A 312 0.81 11.84 -10.08
C ILE A 312 1.89 12.41 -9.13
N PRO A 313 3.03 12.91 -9.64
CA PRO A 313 4.09 13.45 -8.80
C PRO A 313 3.63 14.65 -7.97
N TYR A 314 4.06 14.73 -6.70
CA TYR A 314 3.73 15.87 -5.85
C TYR A 314 4.23 17.22 -6.42
N ALA A 315 5.31 17.21 -7.20
CA ALA A 315 5.79 18.40 -7.91
C ALA A 315 4.73 18.97 -8.87
N PHE A 316 3.98 18.10 -9.56
CA PHE A 316 2.88 18.49 -10.45
C PHE A 316 1.72 19.09 -9.65
N VAL A 317 1.29 18.43 -8.57
CA VAL A 317 0.25 18.95 -7.65
C VAL A 317 0.65 20.32 -7.11
N ARG A 318 1.91 20.48 -6.70
CA ARG A 318 2.44 21.75 -6.20
C ARG A 318 2.48 22.83 -7.29
N ARG A 319 2.77 22.47 -8.55
CA ARG A 319 2.70 23.38 -9.69
C ARG A 319 1.28 23.87 -9.90
N ILE A 320 0.29 22.98 -9.87
CA ILE A 320 -1.14 23.34 -9.96
C ILE A 320 -1.56 24.24 -8.79
N CYS A 321 -1.23 23.90 -7.54
CA CYS A 321 -1.61 24.73 -6.39
C CYS A 321 -1.00 26.15 -6.43
N ARG A 322 0.15 26.33 -7.09
CA ARG A 322 0.80 27.63 -7.30
C ARG A 322 0.23 28.38 -8.52
N ALA A 323 0.15 27.71 -9.67
CA ALA A 323 -0.26 28.30 -10.94
C ALA A 323 -1.78 28.50 -11.04
N GLY A 324 -2.57 27.57 -10.49
CA GLY A 324 -4.02 27.64 -10.28
C GLY A 324 -4.49 28.84 -9.47
N GLY A 325 -3.56 29.54 -8.80
CA GLY A 325 -3.80 30.79 -8.09
C GLY A 325 -3.34 32.05 -8.83
N GLY A 326 -2.91 31.96 -10.08
CA GLY A 326 -2.52 33.12 -10.90
C GLY A 326 -3.70 33.71 -11.69
N GLU A 327 -3.56 34.95 -12.15
CA GLU A 327 -4.53 35.61 -13.05
C GLU A 327 -4.24 35.32 -14.54
N HIS A 328 -3.21 34.52 -14.80
CA HIS A 328 -2.73 34.24 -16.14
C HIS A 328 -3.16 32.85 -16.59
N ARG A 329 -3.33 32.71 -17.91
CA ARG A 329 -3.61 31.42 -18.54
C ARG A 329 -2.44 30.47 -18.32
N PHE A 330 -2.72 29.25 -17.87
CA PHE A 330 -1.72 28.18 -17.82
C PHE A 330 -2.37 26.85 -18.19
N SER A 331 -1.56 25.96 -18.77
CA SER A 331 -1.90 24.58 -19.06
C SER A 331 -0.72 23.71 -18.66
N VAL A 332 -1.00 22.63 -17.93
CA VAL A 332 0.02 21.66 -17.49
C VAL A 332 -0.57 20.26 -17.55
N SER A 333 0.21 19.29 -18.02
CA SER A 333 -0.21 17.90 -18.09
C SER A 333 0.78 16.99 -17.37
N ALA A 334 0.29 15.95 -16.70
CA ALA A 334 1.12 14.87 -16.16
C ALA A 334 0.23 13.68 -15.81
N GLY A 335 0.76 12.46 -15.99
CA GLY A 335 0.07 11.24 -15.55
C GLY A 335 -1.28 11.01 -16.22
N GLY A 336 -1.47 11.50 -17.44
CA GLY A 336 -2.72 11.37 -18.19
C GLY A 336 -3.82 12.36 -17.79
N ILE A 337 -3.48 13.41 -17.03
CA ILE A 337 -4.36 14.55 -16.76
C ILE A 337 -3.77 15.82 -17.32
N THR A 338 -4.62 16.64 -17.92
CA THR A 338 -4.35 18.03 -18.24
C THR A 338 -5.13 18.94 -17.30
N VAL A 339 -4.46 19.97 -16.81
CA VAL A 339 -5.02 21.03 -15.96
C VAL A 339 -4.86 22.36 -16.67
N ASP A 340 -5.99 22.96 -17.01
CA ASP A 340 -6.10 24.22 -17.74
C ASP A 340 -6.72 25.29 -16.84
N SER A 341 -6.22 26.52 -16.92
CA SER A 341 -6.88 27.68 -16.32
C SER A 341 -6.73 28.88 -17.23
N ASP A 342 -7.79 29.66 -17.40
CA ASP A 342 -7.77 30.93 -18.13
C ASP A 342 -7.72 32.16 -17.20
N GLY A 343 -7.66 31.93 -15.88
CA GLY A 343 -7.69 32.97 -14.84
C GLY A 343 -9.08 33.21 -14.25
N VAL A 344 -10.14 32.69 -14.90
CA VAL A 344 -11.53 32.73 -14.43
C VAL A 344 -12.00 31.34 -14.04
N VAL A 345 -11.69 30.33 -14.85
CA VAL A 345 -12.07 28.94 -14.63
C VAL A 345 -10.82 28.07 -14.59
N LEU A 346 -10.78 27.11 -13.66
CA LEU A 346 -9.80 26.04 -13.57
C LEU A 346 -10.49 24.72 -13.93
N CYS A 347 -9.96 24.00 -14.92
CA CYS A 347 -10.50 22.73 -15.40
C CYS A 347 -9.43 21.62 -15.38
N LEU A 348 -9.83 20.42 -14.95
CA LEU A 348 -9.03 19.21 -14.97
C LEU A 348 -9.74 18.20 -15.89
N ARG A 349 -8.99 17.54 -16.76
CA ARG A 349 -9.54 16.52 -17.68
C ARG A 349 -8.55 15.40 -17.90
N LYS A 350 -9.05 14.21 -18.23
CA LYS A 350 -8.19 13.17 -18.80
C LYS A 350 -7.60 13.68 -20.10
N THR A 351 -6.30 13.54 -20.27
CA THR A 351 -5.65 13.85 -21.54
C THR A 351 -6.09 12.77 -22.53
N GLU A 352 -6.66 13.15 -23.68
CA GLU A 352 -6.82 12.22 -24.79
C GLU A 352 -5.44 11.66 -25.16
N LYS A 353 -5.37 10.49 -25.80
CA LYS A 353 -4.12 9.85 -26.25
C LYS A 353 -3.39 10.67 -27.34
N ASP A 354 -3.21 11.97 -27.16
CA ASP A 354 -2.25 12.75 -27.91
C ASP A 354 -0.86 12.51 -27.34
N ARG A 355 -0.17 11.62 -28.04
CA ARG A 355 1.26 11.33 -27.91
C ARG A 355 2.07 12.61 -28.07
N THR A 356 2.36 13.27 -26.95
CA THR A 356 3.62 13.99 -26.80
C THR A 356 4.20 13.66 -25.43
N ALA A 357 5.37 13.02 -25.44
CA ALA A 357 6.08 12.46 -24.28
C ALA A 357 6.71 13.54 -23.36
N GLU A 358 6.09 14.73 -23.26
CA GLU A 358 6.80 15.94 -22.83
C GLU A 358 6.66 16.32 -21.34
N GLU A 359 5.79 15.71 -20.54
CA GLU A 359 5.55 16.19 -19.15
C GLU A 359 5.38 15.10 -18.07
N ILE A 360 6.00 13.92 -18.21
CA ILE A 360 5.82 12.84 -17.22
C ILE A 360 7.09 12.64 -16.40
N GLY A 361 7.03 13.03 -15.13
CA GLY A 361 7.97 12.56 -14.11
C GLY A 361 7.63 11.10 -13.73
N PHE A 362 8.63 10.24 -13.55
CA PHE A 362 8.48 8.82 -13.25
C PHE A 362 9.39 8.39 -12.10
N TYR A 363 9.03 7.28 -11.43
CA TYR A 363 9.79 6.63 -10.36
C TYR A 363 9.37 5.16 -10.28
N ALA A 364 10.31 4.24 -10.29
CA ALA A 364 10.07 2.83 -10.03
C ALA A 364 11.29 2.19 -9.36
N VAL A 365 11.04 1.25 -8.44
CA VAL A 365 12.10 0.39 -7.89
C VAL A 365 12.09 -0.92 -8.66
N ILE A 366 13.18 -1.21 -9.35
CA ILE A 366 13.41 -2.45 -10.07
C ILE A 366 14.11 -3.41 -9.11
N THR A 367 13.45 -4.52 -8.80
CA THR A 367 13.93 -5.52 -7.83
C THR A 367 14.16 -6.90 -8.47
N ALA A 368 13.80 -7.08 -9.74
CA ALA A 368 13.95 -8.34 -10.47
C ALA A 368 14.23 -8.09 -11.96
N ALA A 369 14.59 -9.15 -12.69
CA ALA A 369 14.60 -9.15 -14.14
C ALA A 369 13.16 -9.04 -14.69
N GLY A 370 12.98 -8.37 -15.82
CA GLY A 370 11.69 -8.13 -16.44
C GLY A 370 11.66 -6.88 -17.31
N ALA A 371 10.56 -6.67 -18.02
CA ALA A 371 10.31 -5.45 -18.78
C ALA A 371 9.37 -4.53 -18.00
N TYR A 372 9.76 -3.26 -17.87
CA TYR A 372 9.06 -2.24 -17.08
C TYR A 372 8.71 -1.07 -18.01
N GLU A 373 7.42 -0.76 -18.17
CA GLU A 373 7.00 0.36 -19.01
C GLU A 373 7.16 1.70 -18.30
N PHE A 374 7.78 2.65 -18.98
CA PHE A 374 7.91 4.04 -18.55
C PHE A 374 7.43 5.00 -19.64
N PRO A 375 7.14 6.26 -19.29
CA PRO A 375 6.77 7.30 -20.25
C PRO A 375 7.78 7.56 -21.37
N PHE A 376 9.04 7.19 -21.16
CA PHE A 376 10.14 7.38 -22.12
C PHE A 376 10.50 6.08 -22.89
N GLY A 377 9.76 4.99 -22.67
CA GLY A 377 10.02 3.68 -23.26
C GLY A 377 10.03 2.54 -22.24
N THR A 378 10.34 1.34 -22.70
CA THR A 378 10.40 0.14 -21.87
C THR A 378 11.80 -0.05 -21.32
N VAL A 379 11.95 -0.14 -20.01
CA VAL A 379 13.19 -0.56 -19.35
C VAL A 379 13.18 -2.10 -19.26
N ALA A 380 14.01 -2.76 -20.06
CA ALA A 380 14.23 -4.20 -20.01
C ALA A 380 15.39 -4.54 -19.06
N VAL A 381 15.20 -5.53 -18.19
CA VAL A 381 16.18 -5.95 -17.19
C VAL A 381 16.42 -7.44 -17.35
N SER A 382 17.63 -7.83 -17.76
CA SER A 382 18.02 -9.21 -17.97
C SER A 382 19.15 -9.60 -17.02
N LYS A 383 19.19 -10.87 -16.61
CA LYS A 383 20.31 -11.42 -15.85
C LYS A 383 21.41 -11.80 -16.85
N GLU A 384 22.49 -11.04 -16.88
CA GLU A 384 23.61 -11.23 -17.81
C GLU A 384 24.95 -11.07 -17.07
N THR A 385 25.94 -11.85 -17.46
CA THR A 385 27.30 -11.72 -16.92
C THR A 385 27.99 -10.60 -17.70
N PRO A 386 28.54 -9.57 -17.03
CA PRO A 386 29.20 -8.46 -17.72
C PRO A 386 30.41 -8.96 -18.51
N PRO A 387 30.62 -8.53 -19.76
CA PRO A 387 31.80 -8.86 -20.55
C PRO A 387 33.11 -8.44 -19.85
N PRO A 388 34.24 -9.15 -20.07
CA PRO A 388 35.52 -8.86 -19.40
C PRO A 388 36.01 -7.43 -19.62
N GLU A 389 35.84 -6.88 -20.82
CA GLU A 389 36.23 -5.52 -21.19
C GLU A 389 35.21 -4.45 -20.76
N GLU A 390 33.96 -4.82 -20.48
CA GLU A 390 32.90 -3.91 -20.03
C GLU A 390 32.87 -3.70 -18.50
N SER A 391 33.72 -4.43 -17.77
CA SER A 391 33.95 -4.22 -16.34
C SER A 391 34.63 -2.88 -16.02
N ALA A 392 35.25 -2.25 -17.03
CA ALA A 392 35.93 -0.98 -16.91
C ALA A 392 35.73 -0.12 -18.18
N ALA A 393 34.75 0.78 -18.12
CA ALA A 393 34.56 1.88 -19.05
C ALA A 393 34.15 1.52 -20.50
N TYR A 394 32.82 1.46 -20.71
CA TYR A 394 32.09 2.00 -21.87
C TYR A 394 32.13 1.27 -23.22
N SER A 395 30.97 1.16 -23.90
CA SER A 395 30.74 1.66 -25.27
C SER A 395 29.33 1.38 -25.81
N GLY A 396 28.77 2.33 -26.55
CA GLY A 396 27.88 2.02 -27.68
C GLY A 396 26.47 1.48 -27.39
N GLY A 397 25.64 2.24 -26.68
CA GLY A 397 24.20 2.19 -26.91
C GLY A 397 23.37 1.42 -25.87
N ARG A 398 22.30 2.08 -25.45
CA ARG A 398 21.07 1.54 -24.87
C ARG A 398 21.10 0.65 -23.63
N SER A 399 22.24 0.25 -23.04
CA SER A 399 22.23 -0.56 -21.79
C SER A 399 23.32 -0.25 -20.73
N VAL A 400 23.06 -0.62 -19.47
CA VAL A 400 23.95 -0.47 -18.29
C VAL A 400 23.88 -1.69 -17.36
N PHE A 401 24.99 -2.10 -16.76
CA PHE A 401 25.02 -3.18 -15.77
C PHE A 401 24.91 -2.63 -14.34
N VAL A 402 24.01 -3.21 -13.54
CA VAL A 402 23.75 -2.80 -12.15
C VAL A 402 23.49 -4.01 -11.25
N GLU A 403 23.59 -3.79 -9.94
CA GLU A 403 23.08 -4.71 -8.93
C GLU A 403 21.69 -4.26 -8.49
N LEU A 404 20.73 -5.19 -8.46
CA LEU A 404 19.37 -4.92 -8.00
C LEU A 404 19.29 -4.97 -6.46
N PRO A 405 18.46 -4.15 -5.81
CA PRO A 405 17.47 -3.25 -6.43
C PRO A 405 18.06 -1.91 -6.89
N VAL A 406 17.49 -1.36 -7.96
CA VAL A 406 17.76 0.01 -8.42
C VAL A 406 16.48 0.82 -8.53
N VAL A 407 16.63 2.14 -8.48
CA VAL A 407 15.54 3.11 -8.67
C VAL A 407 15.70 3.76 -10.04
N VAL A 408 14.68 3.67 -10.87
CA VAL A 408 14.58 4.44 -12.13
C VAL A 408 13.63 5.59 -11.90
N ARG A 409 14.11 6.82 -11.97
CA ARG A 409 13.30 8.01 -11.69
C ARG A 409 13.65 9.18 -12.58
N SER A 410 12.86 10.24 -12.54
CA SER A 410 13.22 11.51 -13.16
C SER A 410 14.34 12.24 -12.42
N ALA A 411 15.15 12.98 -13.17
CA ALA A 411 16.25 13.78 -12.64
C ALA A 411 15.76 14.85 -11.65
N ALA A 412 16.41 14.91 -10.49
CA ALA A 412 16.21 15.94 -9.47
C ALA A 412 17.27 17.05 -9.59
N PRO A 413 16.97 18.29 -9.15
CA PRO A 413 17.91 19.43 -9.27
C PRO A 413 19.27 19.23 -8.59
N ALA A 414 19.34 18.40 -7.55
CA ALA A 414 20.56 18.10 -6.81
C ALA A 414 21.35 16.90 -7.36
N ASP A 415 20.82 16.21 -8.38
CA ASP A 415 21.45 15.01 -8.90
C ASP A 415 22.79 15.31 -9.56
N CYS A 416 23.75 14.42 -9.31
CA CYS A 416 25.08 14.45 -9.91
C CYS A 416 25.43 13.07 -10.47
N ALA A 417 26.24 13.08 -11.53
CA ALA A 417 26.80 11.88 -12.13
C ALA A 417 28.30 12.09 -12.42
N TYR A 418 29.05 10.99 -12.53
CA TYR A 418 30.45 11.02 -12.91
C TYR A 418 30.59 10.81 -14.41
N THR A 419 31.27 11.73 -15.10
CA THR A 419 31.60 11.57 -16.53
C THR A 419 32.71 10.54 -16.73
N GLY A 420 32.96 10.16 -17.98
CA GLY A 420 33.99 9.19 -18.36
C GLY A 420 35.41 9.52 -17.91
N GLY A 421 35.69 10.78 -17.58
CA GLY A 421 36.95 11.21 -16.98
C GLY A 421 36.98 11.14 -15.45
N GLY A 422 35.97 10.53 -14.80
CA GLY A 422 35.84 10.49 -13.34
C GLY A 422 35.44 11.84 -12.72
N ILE A 423 35.00 12.82 -13.52
CA ILE A 423 34.64 14.15 -13.04
C ILE A 423 33.17 14.16 -12.64
N ARG A 424 32.89 14.54 -11.40
CA ARG A 424 31.52 14.73 -10.90
C ARG A 424 30.92 16.02 -11.50
N LYS A 425 29.77 15.90 -12.17
CA LYS A 425 29.00 17.02 -12.70
C LYS A 425 27.53 16.91 -12.28
N SER A 426 26.83 18.04 -12.21
CA SER A 426 25.38 18.02 -12.02
C SER A 426 24.69 17.46 -13.26
N VAL A 427 23.59 16.73 -13.06
CA VAL A 427 22.79 16.19 -14.18
C VAL A 427 22.29 17.31 -15.08
N SER A 428 21.90 18.46 -14.53
CA SER A 428 21.51 19.64 -15.32
C SER A 428 22.61 20.12 -16.29
N LYS A 429 23.88 20.10 -15.85
CA LYS A 429 25.02 20.46 -16.71
C LYS A 429 25.27 19.40 -17.78
N ILE A 430 25.16 18.13 -17.43
CA ILE A 430 25.26 17.01 -18.37
C ILE A 430 24.18 17.12 -19.45
N CYS A 431 22.92 17.37 -19.06
CA CYS A 431 21.83 17.57 -20.00
C CYS A 431 22.04 18.79 -20.90
N ALA A 432 22.61 19.88 -20.38
CA ALA A 432 22.95 21.05 -21.18
C ALA A 432 24.02 20.74 -22.23
N GLU A 433 25.08 20.02 -21.85
CA GLU A 433 26.15 19.56 -22.75
C GLU A 433 25.61 18.60 -23.83
N ALA A 434 24.61 17.78 -23.50
CA ALA A 434 23.92 16.88 -24.41
C ALA A 434 22.84 17.55 -25.27
N GLY A 435 22.69 18.88 -25.23
CA GLY A 435 21.71 19.61 -26.02
C GLY A 435 20.25 19.41 -25.59
N VAL A 436 19.99 18.85 -24.41
CA VAL A 436 18.63 18.65 -23.89
C VAL A 436 18.03 20.02 -23.52
N PRO A 437 16.89 20.40 -24.12
CA PRO A 437 16.19 21.64 -23.79
C PRO A 437 15.92 21.77 -22.29
N ALA A 438 16.04 22.99 -21.75
CA ALA A 438 15.89 23.22 -20.31
C ALA A 438 14.57 22.69 -19.73
N ALA A 439 13.49 22.75 -20.52
CA ALA A 439 12.18 22.21 -20.17
C ALA A 439 12.15 20.67 -20.01
N GLN A 440 13.01 19.94 -20.74
CA GLN A 440 13.02 18.48 -20.77
C GLN A 440 14.01 17.87 -19.77
N ARG A 441 14.92 18.66 -19.19
CA ARG A 441 15.96 18.15 -18.26
C ARG A 441 15.38 17.51 -17.00
N GLY A 442 14.22 17.97 -16.55
CA GLY A 442 13.52 17.41 -15.39
C GLY A 442 12.92 16.03 -15.65
N ASN A 443 12.77 15.62 -16.92
CA ASN A 443 12.17 14.34 -17.32
C ASN A 443 13.23 13.32 -17.79
N VAL A 444 14.51 13.68 -17.72
CA VAL A 444 15.62 12.78 -18.04
C VAL A 444 15.59 11.59 -17.06
N PRO A 445 15.54 10.34 -17.54
CA PRO A 445 15.64 9.18 -16.68
C PRO A 445 16.98 9.15 -15.98
N VAL A 446 16.96 8.85 -14.70
CA VAL A 446 18.13 8.58 -13.90
C VAL A 446 17.98 7.22 -13.22
N ILE A 447 19.05 6.42 -13.25
CA ILE A 447 19.13 5.15 -12.53
C ILE A 447 19.98 5.36 -11.29
N GLU A 448 19.43 5.06 -10.12
CA GLU A 448 20.06 5.20 -8.81
C GLU A 448 20.14 3.82 -8.15
N SER A 449 21.35 3.38 -7.83
CA SER A 449 21.54 2.14 -7.06
C SER A 449 21.30 2.39 -5.57
N TYR A 450 20.75 1.41 -4.87
CA TYR A 450 20.40 1.55 -3.46
C TYR A 450 21.64 1.87 -2.61
N GLY A 451 21.64 3.05 -1.97
CA GLY A 451 22.77 3.54 -1.15
C GLY A 451 23.83 4.35 -1.90
N ALA A 452 23.69 4.55 -3.21
CA ALA A 452 24.59 5.39 -3.99
C ALA A 452 24.24 6.88 -3.88
N ARG A 453 25.26 7.75 -3.82
CA ARG A 453 25.10 9.22 -3.82
C ARG A 453 25.10 9.84 -5.22
N SER A 454 25.15 9.02 -6.27
CA SER A 454 25.28 9.44 -7.67
C SER A 454 24.32 8.64 -8.53
N VAL A 455 23.84 9.26 -9.61
CA VAL A 455 22.84 8.67 -10.52
C VAL A 455 23.40 8.55 -11.93
N ILE A 456 22.76 7.72 -12.75
CA ILE A 456 23.12 7.51 -14.15
C ILE A 456 22.03 8.14 -15.03
N PRO A 457 22.25 9.35 -15.60
CA PRO A 457 21.27 10.01 -16.47
C PRO A 457 21.22 9.38 -17.88
N TRP A 458 20.03 9.39 -18.49
CA TRP A 458 19.77 8.80 -19.80
C TRP A 458 19.22 9.82 -20.80
N THR A 459 19.89 10.06 -21.93
CA THR A 459 19.46 11.08 -22.91
C THR A 459 19.33 10.49 -24.33
N ALA A 460 18.27 10.87 -25.05
CA ALA A 460 17.89 10.29 -26.34
C ALA A 460 18.77 10.69 -27.56
N GLY A 461 19.81 11.51 -27.37
CA GLY A 461 20.68 11.98 -28.45
C GLY A 461 22.16 11.83 -28.12
N GLY A 462 22.82 10.83 -28.71
CA GLY A 462 24.29 10.75 -28.83
C GLY A 462 25.04 10.41 -27.54
N GLY A 463 25.83 9.35 -27.58
CA GLY A 463 26.45 8.73 -26.40
C GLY A 463 27.44 9.61 -25.63
N PHE A 464 27.42 9.49 -24.31
CA PHE A 464 28.46 10.02 -23.43
C PHE A 464 28.70 9.13 -22.21
N VAL A 465 29.90 8.55 -22.16
CA VAL A 465 30.79 8.56 -21.00
C VAL A 465 30.27 8.65 -19.56
N PHE A 466 29.76 7.63 -18.84
CA PHE A 466 29.50 7.75 -17.39
C PHE A 466 30.10 6.58 -16.58
N HIS A 467 30.90 6.94 -15.57
CA HIS A 467 31.74 6.05 -14.77
C HIS A 467 31.00 5.70 -13.47
N CYS A 468 30.85 4.41 -13.15
CA CYS A 468 30.49 3.99 -11.80
C CYS A 468 31.79 3.94 -10.97
N GLU A 469 31.77 4.39 -9.72
CA GLU A 469 32.94 4.26 -8.84
C GLU A 469 33.42 2.80 -8.81
N LYS A 470 34.74 2.63 -8.90
CA LYS A 470 35.47 1.35 -8.78
C LYS A 470 35.37 0.71 -7.39
N SER A 471 34.31 0.97 -6.63
CA SER A 471 34.18 0.57 -5.23
C SER A 471 32.86 -0.14 -4.96
N PHE A 472 32.56 -1.22 -5.67
CA PHE A 472 31.69 -2.27 -5.14
C PHE A 472 32.28 -3.64 -5.50
N SER A 473 33.31 -4.01 -4.74
CA SER A 473 33.75 -5.39 -4.58
C SER A 473 33.63 -5.76 -3.10
N PRO A 474 32.57 -6.49 -2.74
CA PRO A 474 32.69 -7.60 -1.83
C PRO A 474 32.41 -8.88 -2.63
N SER A 475 33.49 -9.62 -2.91
CA SER A 475 33.56 -11.09 -2.97
C SER A 475 32.31 -11.90 -3.38
N GLY A 476 32.43 -12.65 -4.48
CA GLY A 476 31.66 -13.87 -4.75
C GLY A 476 30.46 -13.67 -5.67
N GLU A 477 30.48 -14.37 -6.82
CA GLU A 477 29.39 -14.53 -7.82
C GLU A 477 28.35 -13.40 -7.86
N LYS A 478 28.68 -12.33 -8.59
CA LYS A 478 27.79 -11.17 -8.69
C LYS A 478 26.50 -11.50 -9.45
N ASN A 479 25.36 -11.34 -8.79
CA ASN A 479 24.04 -11.22 -9.42
C ASN A 479 23.93 -9.85 -10.13
N THR A 480 24.68 -9.68 -11.21
CA THR A 480 24.62 -8.47 -12.03
C THR A 480 23.47 -8.58 -13.04
N PHE A 481 22.79 -7.47 -13.28
CA PHE A 481 21.70 -7.37 -14.24
C PHE A 481 22.02 -6.30 -15.26
N ARG A 482 21.71 -6.57 -16.52
CA ARG A 482 21.76 -5.59 -17.61
C ARG A 482 20.41 -4.88 -17.67
N ILE A 483 20.44 -3.55 -17.66
CA ILE A 483 19.28 -2.69 -17.87
C ILE A 483 19.41 -2.05 -19.25
N GLU A 484 18.40 -2.23 -20.10
CA GLU A 484 18.30 -1.64 -21.43
C GLU A 484 17.05 -0.77 -21.52
N ILE A 485 17.14 0.41 -22.15
CA ILE A 485 15.95 1.24 -22.44
C ILE A 485 15.60 1.12 -23.91
N ILE A 486 14.46 0.49 -24.17
CA ILE A 486 13.85 0.31 -25.48
C ILE A 486 12.87 1.47 -25.68
N SER A 487 13.30 2.52 -26.39
CA SER A 487 12.39 3.60 -26.80
C SER A 487 11.51 3.13 -27.96
N GLU A 488 10.19 3.28 -27.87
CA GLU A 488 9.37 3.36 -29.08
C GLU A 488 9.75 4.68 -29.78
N ASN A 489 10.21 4.60 -31.03
CA ASN A 489 10.63 5.77 -31.82
C ASN A 489 9.58 6.88 -31.88
#